data_AF-W9V6K6-F1
#
_entry.id   AF-W9V6K6-F1
#
_cell.length_a   1.000
_cell.length_b   1.000
_cell.length_c   1.000
_cell.angle_alpha   90.00
_cell.angle_beta   90.00
_cell.angle_gamma   90.00
#
_symmetry.space_group_name_H-M   'P 1'
#
loop_
_entity.id
_entity.type
_entity.pdbx_description
1 polymer ?
#
loop_
_entity_poly.entity_id
_entity_poly.type
_entity_poly.pdbx_seq_one_letter_code
_entity_poly.pdbx_strand_id
1 'polypeptide(L)'
;MTTDTRPKGASVQFEYQGKTVTVTGISKGSGMIMPNMATMLGYVATDAEVEPNLLQRLLSHASDRSFNRITVDGDTSTNDACILVATGQSGVEITDLEPVLMERFTQALDQVMLSLAHAIVKDGEGATKFVEVRVEKAGSTEEALKVAYTIAHSPLVKTALFASDPNWGRILACVGRAGVHELDVSDVQIWLDEVCIVDKGARATSYTEEQGQEVMNRENICIRVILNRGGFADQVWTTDLSHDYVTINAEYRS
;
A
#
# COMPACT_ATOMS: atom_id res chain seq x y z
N MET A 1 -1.44 18.50 -9.99
CA MET A 1 -0.70 18.49 -8.70
C MET A 1 -1.31 19.57 -7.83
N THR A 2 -1.48 19.31 -6.53
CA THR A 2 -1.91 20.30 -5.52
C THR A 2 -0.78 20.52 -4.52
N THR A 3 -0.72 19.68 -3.49
CA THR A 3 0.35 19.60 -2.46
C THR A 3 1.40 18.54 -2.82
N ASP A 4 1.23 17.83 -3.94
CA ASP A 4 2.22 16.92 -4.52
C ASP A 4 3.57 17.66 -4.74
N THR A 5 4.69 17.12 -4.26
CA THR A 5 6.01 17.74 -4.49
C THR A 5 6.60 17.36 -5.85
N ARG A 6 6.11 16.25 -6.45
CA ARG A 6 6.62 15.71 -7.72
C ARG A 6 5.54 15.02 -8.56
N PRO A 7 5.71 14.97 -9.90
CA PRO A 7 4.86 14.20 -10.80
C PRO A 7 5.01 12.69 -10.53
N LYS A 8 3.91 11.95 -10.71
CA LYS A 8 3.83 10.51 -10.48
C LYS A 8 3.36 9.85 -11.77
N GLY A 9 4.20 8.99 -12.35
CA GLY A 9 3.93 8.32 -13.62
C GLY A 9 4.65 6.98 -13.70
N ALA A 10 4.02 6.00 -14.34
CA ALA A 10 4.56 4.66 -14.54
C ALA A 10 4.14 4.12 -15.91
N SER A 11 4.99 3.32 -16.54
CA SER A 11 4.72 2.67 -17.82
C SER A 11 5.37 1.29 -17.85
N VAL A 12 4.64 0.32 -18.38
CA VAL A 12 5.07 -1.07 -18.58
C VAL A 12 4.70 -1.48 -20.00
N GLN A 13 5.61 -2.20 -20.66
CA GLN A 13 5.38 -2.79 -21.98
C GLN A 13 5.65 -4.29 -21.94
N PHE A 14 4.88 -5.06 -22.70
CA PHE A 14 5.13 -6.48 -22.92
C PHE A 14 4.84 -6.90 -24.36
N GLU A 15 5.55 -7.91 -24.83
CA GLU A 15 5.34 -8.52 -26.14
C GLU A 15 4.35 -9.69 -26.06
N TYR A 16 3.43 -9.75 -27.01
CA TYR A 16 2.58 -10.91 -27.27
C TYR A 16 2.39 -11.10 -28.78
N GLN A 17 2.72 -12.30 -29.29
CA GLN A 17 2.63 -12.66 -30.71
C GLN A 17 3.33 -11.66 -31.69
N GLY A 18 4.41 -11.00 -31.24
CA GLY A 18 5.15 -10.03 -32.04
C GLY A 18 4.51 -8.63 -32.11
N LYS A 19 3.58 -8.34 -31.19
CA LYS A 19 3.00 -7.02 -30.97
C LYS A 19 3.34 -6.55 -29.55
N THR A 20 3.77 -5.30 -29.43
CA THR A 20 3.93 -4.62 -28.15
C THR A 20 2.57 -4.16 -27.62
N VAL A 21 2.30 -4.45 -26.35
CA VAL A 21 1.21 -3.84 -25.57
C VAL A 21 1.83 -2.91 -24.53
N THR A 22 1.27 -1.72 -24.39
CA THR A 22 1.67 -0.70 -23.42
C THR A 22 0.56 -0.48 -22.39
N VAL A 23 0.94 -0.39 -21.12
CA VAL A 23 0.09 0.16 -20.05
C VAL A 23 0.84 1.34 -19.45
N THR A 24 0.23 2.53 -19.42
CA THR A 24 0.84 3.74 -18.87
C THR A 24 -0.17 4.46 -18.00
N GLY A 25 0.27 4.98 -16.86
CA GLY A 25 -0.59 5.77 -15.99
C GLY A 25 0.12 6.90 -15.27
N ILE A 26 -0.69 7.83 -14.77
CA ILE A 26 -0.29 8.95 -13.93
C ILE A 26 -1.18 9.01 -12.68
N SER A 27 -0.64 9.54 -11.59
CA SER A 27 -1.43 9.78 -10.38
C SER A 27 -1.18 11.14 -9.73
N LYS A 28 -2.12 11.54 -8.87
CA LYS A 28 -2.09 12.74 -8.04
C LYS A 28 -2.62 12.40 -6.65
N GLY A 29 -1.96 12.88 -5.60
CA GLY A 29 -2.28 12.58 -4.21
C GLY A 29 -1.05 12.72 -3.31
N SER A 30 -1.26 13.21 -2.09
CA SER A 30 -0.22 13.49 -1.08
C SER A 30 -0.80 13.68 0.34
N GLY A 31 -1.98 14.29 0.46
CA GLY A 31 -2.81 14.36 1.67
C GLY A 31 -4.29 14.03 1.39
N MET A 32 -5.04 13.75 2.45
CA MET A 32 -6.36 13.08 2.44
C MET A 32 -6.33 11.76 1.65
N ILE A 33 -5.39 10.89 2.03
CA ILE A 33 -5.16 9.61 1.38
C ILE A 33 -5.59 8.50 2.35
N MET A 34 -6.80 8.00 2.15
CA MET A 34 -7.19 6.64 2.51
C MET A 34 -8.25 6.15 1.50
N PRO A 35 -7.85 5.75 0.28
CA PRO A 35 -8.79 5.36 -0.75
C PRO A 35 -9.64 4.16 -0.33
N ASN A 36 -10.92 4.43 -0.09
CA ASN A 36 -12.00 3.45 -0.16
C ASN A 36 -12.86 3.77 -1.39
N MET A 37 -12.17 3.93 -2.53
CA MET A 37 -12.60 4.80 -3.64
C MET A 37 -12.97 6.24 -3.20
N ALA A 38 -12.26 6.77 -2.19
CA ALA A 38 -11.95 8.21 -2.01
C ALA A 38 -10.72 8.47 -1.08
N THR A 39 -9.66 9.20 -1.43
CA THR A 39 -9.36 9.95 -2.68
C THR A 39 -7.88 9.88 -3.10
N MET A 40 -7.69 9.81 -4.42
CA MET A 40 -6.53 10.21 -5.23
C MET A 40 -7.07 10.61 -6.62
N LEU A 41 -6.22 10.89 -7.61
CA LEU A 41 -6.66 10.84 -9.02
C LEU A 41 -5.70 9.93 -9.78
N GLY A 42 -6.23 8.90 -10.41
CA GLY A 42 -5.49 7.90 -11.17
C GLY A 42 -6.03 7.81 -12.58
N TYR A 43 -5.17 8.04 -13.57
CA TYR A 43 -5.52 7.91 -14.99
C TYR A 43 -4.55 6.94 -15.64
N VAL A 44 -5.06 5.79 -16.06
CA VAL A 44 -4.30 4.72 -16.70
C VAL A 44 -4.87 4.48 -18.09
N ALA A 45 -4.00 4.23 -19.06
CA ALA A 45 -4.35 3.96 -20.45
C ALA A 45 -3.55 2.78 -21.00
N THR A 46 -4.17 2.04 -21.92
CA THR A 46 -3.54 0.97 -22.68
C THR A 46 -3.90 1.05 -24.16
N ASP A 47 -2.99 0.55 -25.00
CA ASP A 47 -3.21 0.28 -26.42
C ASP A 47 -3.82 -1.10 -26.68
N ALA A 48 -4.03 -1.93 -25.66
CA ALA A 48 -4.81 -3.17 -25.78
C ALA A 48 -6.28 -2.92 -26.15
N GLU A 49 -6.90 -3.91 -26.79
CA GLU A 49 -8.35 -3.99 -26.99
C GLU A 49 -8.95 -4.84 -25.85
N VAL A 50 -9.96 -4.31 -25.16
CA VAL A 50 -10.58 -4.96 -23.99
C VAL A 50 -12.07 -4.62 -23.97
N GLU A 51 -12.92 -5.63 -23.78
CA GLU A 51 -14.36 -5.43 -23.62
C GLU A 51 -14.66 -4.65 -22.32
N PRO A 52 -15.62 -3.69 -22.31
CA PRO A 52 -15.85 -2.81 -21.16
C PRO A 52 -16.10 -3.48 -19.80
N ASN A 53 -16.84 -4.59 -19.73
CA ASN A 53 -17.09 -5.28 -18.46
C ASN A 53 -15.82 -6.00 -17.96
N LEU A 54 -15.02 -6.58 -18.85
CA LEU A 54 -13.70 -7.10 -18.50
C LEU A 54 -12.75 -5.97 -18.05
N LEU A 55 -12.73 -4.83 -18.75
CA LEU A 55 -11.90 -3.68 -18.39
C LEU A 55 -12.25 -3.16 -16.99
N GLN A 56 -13.53 -3.09 -16.64
CA GLN A 56 -13.98 -2.71 -15.31
C GLN A 56 -13.59 -3.74 -14.24
N ARG A 57 -13.68 -5.05 -14.52
CA ARG A 57 -13.19 -6.10 -13.59
C ARG A 57 -11.70 -5.94 -13.30
N LEU A 58 -10.89 -5.71 -14.34
CA LEU A 58 -9.44 -5.53 -14.23
C LEU A 58 -9.09 -4.25 -13.45
N LEU A 59 -9.79 -3.14 -13.72
CA LEU A 59 -9.63 -1.89 -12.96
C LEU A 59 -9.97 -2.09 -11.47
N SER A 60 -11.09 -2.73 -11.14
CA SER A 60 -11.48 -2.98 -9.74
C SER A 60 -10.45 -3.88 -9.04
N HIS A 61 -10.03 -4.98 -9.68
CA HIS A 61 -9.02 -5.88 -9.12
C HIS A 61 -7.68 -5.17 -8.82
N ALA A 62 -7.17 -4.41 -9.79
CA ALA A 62 -5.90 -3.71 -9.62
C ALA A 62 -6.00 -2.57 -8.58
N SER A 63 -7.14 -1.85 -8.54
CA SER A 63 -7.40 -0.81 -7.53
C SER A 63 -7.43 -1.39 -6.11
N ASP A 64 -8.10 -2.53 -5.93
CA ASP A 64 -8.20 -3.24 -4.66
C ASP A 64 -6.84 -3.75 -4.12
N ARG A 65 -5.83 -3.83 -4.98
CA ARG A 65 -4.48 -4.32 -4.66
C ARG A 65 -3.41 -3.22 -4.64
N SER A 66 -3.80 -1.96 -4.88
CA SER A 66 -2.90 -0.82 -4.99
C SER A 66 -3.45 0.43 -4.28
N PHE A 67 -4.32 1.20 -4.92
CA PHE A 67 -4.87 2.44 -4.37
C PHE A 67 -5.72 2.19 -3.11
N ASN A 68 -6.56 1.15 -3.10
CA ASN A 68 -7.32 0.74 -1.91
C ASN A 68 -6.46 -0.04 -0.89
N ARG A 69 -5.14 0.16 -0.91
CA ARG A 69 -4.14 -0.37 0.04
C ARG A 69 -3.13 0.70 0.48
N ILE A 70 -3.33 1.97 0.16
CA ILE A 70 -2.48 3.07 0.65
C ILE A 70 -3.20 3.94 1.68
N THR A 71 -2.45 4.51 2.61
CA THR A 71 -2.96 5.51 3.57
C THR A 71 -1.85 6.47 4.02
N VAL A 72 -2.09 7.78 4.01
CA VAL A 72 -1.16 8.79 4.56
C VAL A 72 -1.63 9.21 5.95
N ASP A 73 -2.87 9.67 6.05
CA ASP A 73 -3.48 10.29 7.23
C ASP A 73 -4.70 9.52 7.75
N GLY A 74 -5.30 8.65 6.94
CA GLY A 74 -6.54 7.94 7.27
C GLY A 74 -7.81 8.70 6.86
N ASP A 75 -7.68 9.84 6.18
CA ASP A 75 -8.82 10.67 5.78
C ASP A 75 -9.23 10.41 4.33
N THR A 76 -10.40 9.79 4.16
CA THR A 76 -11.10 9.61 2.88
C THR A 76 -11.66 10.96 2.40
N SER A 77 -11.09 11.57 1.36
CA SER A 77 -11.64 12.84 0.81
C SER A 77 -12.93 12.63 0.00
N THR A 78 -13.42 13.66 -0.71
CA THR A 78 -14.74 13.66 -1.37
C THR A 78 -14.72 13.47 -2.89
N ASN A 79 -13.57 13.20 -3.51
CA ASN A 79 -13.36 13.40 -4.95
C ASN A 79 -12.43 12.37 -5.62
N ASP A 80 -12.56 11.07 -5.31
CA ASP A 80 -11.78 10.06 -6.06
C ASP A 80 -12.18 9.98 -7.53
N ALA A 81 -11.19 9.65 -8.36
CA ALA A 81 -11.43 9.01 -9.63
C ALA A 81 -10.21 8.15 -10.02
N CYS A 82 -10.42 6.85 -10.19
CA CYS A 82 -9.51 5.98 -10.91
C CYS A 82 -10.14 5.59 -12.24
N ILE A 83 -9.49 5.91 -13.36
CA ILE A 83 -9.99 5.65 -14.71
C ILE A 83 -8.97 4.79 -15.47
N LEU A 84 -9.45 3.72 -16.10
CA LEU A 84 -8.68 2.90 -17.04
C LEU A 84 -9.29 3.04 -18.45
N VAL A 85 -8.46 3.37 -19.44
CA VAL A 85 -8.86 3.56 -20.84
C VAL A 85 -8.17 2.52 -21.72
N ALA A 86 -8.92 1.77 -22.53
CA ALA A 86 -8.39 0.88 -23.56
C ALA A 86 -8.66 1.46 -24.95
N THR A 87 -7.64 1.55 -25.81
CA THR A 87 -7.73 2.25 -27.12
C THR A 87 -7.66 1.31 -28.33
N GLY A 88 -7.35 0.02 -28.14
CA GLY A 88 -7.26 -0.99 -29.19
C GLY A 88 -6.13 -0.82 -30.22
N GLN A 89 -5.29 0.20 -30.10
CA GLN A 89 -4.29 0.56 -31.13
C GLN A 89 -3.16 -0.48 -31.32
N SER A 90 -2.89 -1.34 -30.34
CA SER A 90 -1.97 -2.48 -30.50
C SER A 90 -2.54 -3.58 -31.39
N GLY A 91 -3.88 -3.68 -31.49
CA GLY A 91 -4.58 -4.83 -32.07
C GLY A 91 -4.31 -6.14 -31.33
N VAL A 92 -4.03 -6.09 -30.03
CA VAL A 92 -4.00 -7.26 -29.13
C VAL A 92 -5.26 -7.23 -28.28
N GLU A 93 -6.10 -8.26 -28.41
CA GLU A 93 -7.38 -8.39 -27.69
C GLU A 93 -7.19 -9.19 -26.40
N ILE A 94 -7.52 -8.60 -25.25
CA ILE A 94 -7.48 -9.26 -23.95
C ILE A 94 -8.85 -9.91 -23.69
N THR A 95 -8.89 -11.24 -23.55
CA THR A 95 -10.12 -12.01 -23.31
C THR A 95 -9.91 -13.10 -22.27
N ASP A 96 -10.98 -13.56 -21.63
CA ASP A 96 -10.95 -14.71 -20.70
C ASP A 96 -10.60 -16.04 -21.41
N LEU A 97 -10.52 -16.07 -22.76
CA LEU A 97 -10.17 -17.25 -23.57
C LEU A 97 -8.66 -17.45 -23.73
N GLU A 98 -7.84 -16.45 -23.40
CA GLU A 98 -6.38 -16.45 -23.52
C GLU A 98 -5.70 -16.22 -22.14
N PRO A 99 -5.67 -17.23 -21.23
CA PRO A 99 -5.23 -17.04 -19.85
C PRO A 99 -3.81 -16.48 -19.71
N VAL A 100 -2.89 -16.86 -20.62
CA VAL A 100 -1.49 -16.39 -20.60
C VAL A 100 -1.38 -14.91 -20.96
N LEU A 101 -2.25 -14.42 -21.85
CA LEU A 101 -2.32 -13.00 -22.20
C LEU A 101 -3.02 -12.20 -21.09
N MET A 102 -4.11 -12.73 -20.55
CA MET A 102 -4.82 -12.15 -19.41
C MET A 102 -3.88 -11.96 -18.21
N GLU A 103 -3.09 -12.99 -17.87
CA GLU A 103 -2.12 -12.91 -16.78
C GLU A 103 -1.06 -11.83 -17.02
N ARG A 104 -0.47 -11.78 -18.23
CA ARG A 104 0.53 -10.75 -18.59
C ARG A 104 -0.04 -9.33 -18.52
N PHE A 105 -1.26 -9.13 -19.03
CA PHE A 105 -1.93 -7.84 -18.96
C PHE A 105 -2.24 -7.44 -17.51
N THR A 106 -2.75 -8.39 -16.71
CA THR A 106 -3.05 -8.16 -15.29
C THR A 106 -1.78 -7.80 -14.51
N GLN A 107 -0.67 -8.52 -14.73
CA GLN A 107 0.63 -8.20 -14.13
C GLN A 107 1.14 -6.81 -14.52
N ALA A 108 1.02 -6.42 -15.80
CA ALA A 108 1.41 -5.08 -16.26
C ALA A 108 0.54 -3.97 -15.64
N LEU A 109 -0.78 -4.19 -15.54
CA LEU A 109 -1.71 -3.27 -14.90
C LEU A 109 -1.44 -3.14 -13.40
N ASP A 110 -1.35 -4.26 -12.67
CA ASP A 110 -1.01 -4.30 -11.24
C ASP A 110 0.32 -3.57 -10.99
N GLN A 111 1.35 -3.79 -11.81
CA GLN A 111 2.64 -3.13 -11.68
C GLN A 111 2.56 -1.60 -11.85
N VAL A 112 1.82 -1.10 -12.86
CA VAL A 112 1.61 0.34 -13.07
C VAL A 112 0.83 0.94 -11.90
N MET A 113 -0.30 0.33 -11.54
CA MET A 113 -1.20 0.80 -10.48
C MET A 113 -0.49 0.84 -9.12
N LEU A 114 0.26 -0.22 -8.77
CA LEU A 114 1.04 -0.31 -7.55
C LEU A 114 2.18 0.72 -7.51
N SER A 115 2.87 0.93 -8.64
CA SER A 115 3.93 1.94 -8.74
C SER A 115 3.39 3.36 -8.48
N LEU A 116 2.20 3.66 -9.02
CA LEU A 116 1.51 4.93 -8.80
C LEU A 116 1.02 5.09 -7.36
N ALA A 117 0.51 4.02 -6.74
CA ALA A 117 0.09 4.02 -5.35
C ALA A 117 1.28 4.24 -4.39
N HIS A 118 2.40 3.55 -4.61
CA HIS A 118 3.64 3.79 -3.88
C HIS A 118 4.16 5.21 -4.06
N ALA A 119 4.07 5.77 -5.27
CA ALA A 119 4.50 7.15 -5.55
C ALA A 119 3.66 8.20 -4.80
N ILE A 120 2.38 7.91 -4.50
CA ILE A 120 1.55 8.73 -3.61
C ILE A 120 2.07 8.67 -2.17
N VAL A 121 2.24 7.47 -1.60
CA VAL A 121 2.69 7.31 -0.20
C VAL A 121 4.07 7.94 0.02
N LYS A 122 5.01 7.73 -0.91
CA LYS A 122 6.35 8.32 -0.85
C LYS A 122 6.36 9.84 -0.97
N ASP A 123 5.30 10.43 -1.52
CA ASP A 123 5.09 11.88 -1.67
C ASP A 123 3.99 12.37 -0.71
N GLY A 124 3.76 11.65 0.38
CA GLY A 124 2.86 12.07 1.45
C GLY A 124 3.29 13.40 2.05
N GLU A 125 2.34 14.20 2.52
CA GLU A 125 2.65 15.53 3.09
C GLU A 125 3.58 15.41 4.31
N GLY A 126 4.80 15.93 4.19
CA GLY A 126 5.83 15.80 5.22
C GLY A 126 6.39 14.37 5.42
N ALA A 127 6.13 13.44 4.49
CA ALA A 127 6.63 12.06 4.56
C ALA A 127 8.16 11.98 4.53
N THR A 128 8.75 11.17 5.42
CA THR A 128 10.19 10.84 5.42
C THR A 128 10.46 9.34 5.29
N LYS A 129 9.46 8.49 5.57
CA LYS A 129 9.53 7.02 5.50
C LYS A 129 8.43 6.47 4.59
N PHE A 130 8.75 5.42 3.85
CA PHE A 130 7.81 4.55 3.16
C PHE A 130 7.71 3.23 3.93
N VAL A 131 6.49 2.86 4.35
CA VAL A 131 6.27 1.76 5.28
C VAL A 131 5.26 0.79 4.69
N GLU A 132 5.70 -0.44 4.44
CA GLU A 132 4.80 -1.57 4.18
C GLU A 132 4.38 -2.18 5.51
N VAL A 133 3.08 -2.27 5.78
CA VAL A 133 2.53 -3.07 6.88
C VAL A 133 1.93 -4.33 6.27
N ARG A 134 2.63 -5.46 6.39
CA ARG A 134 2.20 -6.76 5.87
C ARG A 134 1.70 -7.63 7.01
N VAL A 135 0.51 -8.21 6.86
CA VAL A 135 -0.08 -9.12 7.85
C VAL A 135 -0.25 -10.49 7.23
N GLU A 136 0.35 -11.50 7.86
CA GLU A 136 0.45 -12.87 7.35
C GLU A 136 -0.19 -13.87 8.32
N LYS A 137 -0.65 -15.01 7.76
CA LYS A 137 -1.34 -16.09 8.48
C LYS A 137 -2.57 -15.61 9.26
N ALA A 138 -3.33 -14.68 8.71
CA ALA A 138 -4.61 -14.26 9.26
C ALA A 138 -5.71 -15.31 9.02
N GLY A 139 -6.77 -15.26 9.82
CA GLY A 139 -7.99 -16.06 9.65
C GLY A 139 -8.80 -15.65 8.41
N SER A 140 -8.68 -14.41 7.96
CA SER A 140 -9.26 -13.89 6.71
C SER A 140 -8.48 -12.70 6.16
N THR A 141 -8.72 -12.32 4.91
CA THR A 141 -8.20 -11.07 4.31
C THR A 141 -8.69 -9.83 5.07
N GLU A 142 -9.95 -9.82 5.52
CA GLU A 142 -10.50 -8.73 6.34
C GLU A 142 -9.76 -8.60 7.67
N GLU A 143 -9.45 -9.73 8.33
CA GLU A 143 -8.66 -9.76 9.57
C GLU A 143 -7.25 -9.18 9.35
N ALA A 144 -6.58 -9.56 8.25
CA ALA A 144 -5.28 -9.04 7.87
C ALA A 144 -5.30 -7.51 7.67
N LEU A 145 -6.26 -7.02 6.89
CA LEU A 145 -6.44 -5.59 6.61
C LEU A 145 -6.75 -4.79 7.87
N LYS A 146 -7.61 -5.33 8.74
CA LYS A 146 -7.99 -4.66 9.99
C LYS A 146 -6.78 -4.42 10.89
N VAL A 147 -5.88 -5.41 10.99
CA VAL A 147 -4.59 -5.25 11.70
C VAL A 147 -3.68 -4.27 10.97
N ALA A 148 -3.53 -4.39 9.64
CA ALA A 148 -2.65 -3.54 8.84
C ALA A 148 -3.02 -2.05 8.96
N TYR A 149 -4.30 -1.71 8.76
CA TYR A 149 -4.81 -0.34 8.92
C TYR A 149 -4.73 0.16 10.37
N THR A 150 -4.95 -0.70 11.38
CA THR A 150 -4.84 -0.27 12.80
C THR A 150 -3.42 0.14 13.18
N ILE A 151 -2.41 -0.50 12.57
CA ILE A 151 -0.99 -0.09 12.70
C ILE A 151 -0.75 1.19 11.86
N ALA A 152 -1.15 1.19 10.59
CA ALA A 152 -0.86 2.26 9.65
C ALA A 152 -1.46 3.63 10.04
N HIS A 153 -2.64 3.64 10.66
CA HIS A 153 -3.31 4.85 11.16
C HIS A 153 -2.87 5.27 12.57
N SER A 154 -2.02 4.50 13.25
CA SER A 154 -1.66 4.79 14.65
C SER A 154 -0.69 5.98 14.76
N PRO A 155 -1.07 7.13 15.33
CA PRO A 155 -0.16 8.28 15.43
C PRO A 155 1.08 7.95 16.27
N LEU A 156 0.96 7.03 17.24
CA LEU A 156 2.09 6.53 18.02
C LEU A 156 3.06 5.71 17.15
N VAL A 157 2.58 4.85 16.24
CA VAL A 157 3.48 4.10 15.34
C VAL A 157 4.10 5.07 14.33
N LYS A 158 3.31 5.95 13.71
CA LYS A 158 3.78 6.94 12.72
C LYS A 158 4.82 7.91 13.28
N THR A 159 4.67 8.38 14.52
CA THR A 159 5.67 9.23 15.19
C THR A 159 6.92 8.46 15.62
N ALA A 160 6.80 7.17 15.96
CA ALA A 160 7.97 6.32 16.21
C ALA A 160 8.78 6.09 14.92
N LEU A 161 8.10 5.87 13.78
CA LEU A 161 8.73 5.80 12.46
C LEU A 161 9.47 7.09 12.09
N PHE A 162 8.87 8.27 12.31
CA PHE A 162 9.54 9.57 12.08
C PHE A 162 10.78 9.74 12.97
N ALA A 163 10.66 9.41 14.26
CA ALA A 163 11.78 9.44 15.21
C ALA A 163 12.82 8.32 14.97
N SER A 164 12.56 7.39 14.04
CA SER A 164 13.31 6.15 13.85
C SER A 164 13.45 5.31 15.14
N ASP A 165 12.47 5.38 16.05
CA ASP A 165 12.39 4.65 17.32
C ASP A 165 11.77 3.25 17.09
N PRO A 166 12.50 2.12 17.29
CA PRO A 166 12.02 0.75 17.02
C PRO A 166 11.02 0.23 18.07
N ASN A 167 9.95 1.00 18.28
CA ASN A 167 9.02 0.85 19.38
C ASN A 167 8.01 -0.30 19.16
N TRP A 168 8.51 -1.53 19.29
CA TRP A 168 7.73 -2.76 19.13
C TRP A 168 6.46 -2.79 20.00
N GLY A 169 6.48 -2.18 21.18
CA GLY A 169 5.33 -2.06 22.08
C GLY A 169 4.17 -1.26 21.47
N ARG A 170 4.45 -0.17 20.74
CA ARG A 170 3.42 0.61 20.03
C ARG A 170 2.78 -0.19 18.90
N ILE A 171 3.56 -1.00 18.19
CA ILE A 171 3.05 -1.86 17.09
C ILE A 171 2.19 -3.00 17.67
N LEU A 172 2.69 -3.69 18.70
CA LEU A 172 1.96 -4.78 19.38
C LEU A 172 0.65 -4.29 20.01
N ALA A 173 0.64 -3.10 20.61
CA ALA A 173 -0.59 -2.47 21.11
C ALA A 173 -1.61 -2.18 19.99
N CYS A 174 -1.14 -1.91 18.77
CA CYS A 174 -2.01 -1.77 17.60
C CYS A 174 -2.58 -3.12 17.14
N VAL A 175 -1.77 -4.18 17.12
CA VAL A 175 -2.25 -5.55 16.85
C VAL A 175 -3.33 -5.97 17.86
N GLY A 176 -3.08 -5.78 19.17
CA GLY A 176 -4.03 -6.12 20.23
C GLY A 176 -5.34 -5.32 20.21
N ARG A 177 -5.32 -4.07 19.75
CA ARG A 177 -6.54 -3.22 19.65
C ARG A 177 -7.22 -3.26 18.28
N ALA A 178 -6.74 -4.07 17.33
CA ALA A 178 -7.31 -4.16 15.99
C ALA A 178 -8.73 -4.76 15.96
N GLY A 179 -9.27 -5.23 17.08
CA GLY A 179 -10.64 -5.77 17.15
C GLY A 179 -10.80 -7.07 16.37
N VAL A 180 -9.74 -7.89 16.33
CA VAL A 180 -9.77 -9.28 15.86
C VAL A 180 -10.39 -10.15 16.96
N HIS A 181 -11.39 -10.97 16.61
CA HIS A 181 -12.08 -11.83 17.58
C HIS A 181 -11.15 -12.95 18.09
N GLU A 182 -11.11 -13.17 19.41
CA GLU A 182 -10.30 -14.23 20.04
C GLU A 182 -8.83 -14.24 19.57
N LEU A 183 -8.21 -13.05 19.44
CA LEU A 183 -6.80 -12.95 19.12
C LEU A 183 -5.94 -13.37 20.32
N ASP A 184 -5.25 -14.50 20.23
CA ASP A 184 -4.18 -14.85 21.16
C ASP A 184 -2.92 -14.06 20.81
N VAL A 185 -2.54 -13.13 21.68
CA VAL A 185 -1.33 -12.31 21.52
C VAL A 185 -0.07 -13.17 21.67
N SER A 186 -0.12 -14.29 22.39
CA SER A 186 1.03 -15.17 22.62
C SER A 186 1.44 -16.00 21.40
N ASP A 187 0.66 -15.99 20.32
CA ASP A 187 1.03 -16.55 19.01
C ASP A 187 1.51 -15.48 18.00
N VAL A 188 1.45 -14.20 18.34
CA VAL A 188 1.82 -13.09 17.44
C VAL A 188 3.35 -12.94 17.35
N GLN A 189 3.85 -12.77 16.12
CA GLN A 189 5.22 -12.34 15.85
C GLN A 189 5.22 -11.02 15.08
N ILE A 190 6.20 -10.15 15.32
CA ILE A 190 6.39 -8.88 14.59
C ILE A 190 7.85 -8.77 14.18
N TRP A 191 8.05 -8.41 12.91
CA TRP A 191 9.35 -8.21 12.30
C TRP A 191 9.45 -6.79 11.73
N LEU A 192 10.64 -6.19 11.81
CA LEU A 192 11.04 -5.03 11.03
C LEU A 192 12.04 -5.52 9.98
N ASP A 193 11.62 -5.55 8.72
CA ASP A 193 12.29 -6.25 7.61
C ASP A 193 12.73 -7.69 8.01
N GLU A 194 14.04 -7.92 8.13
CA GLU A 194 14.66 -9.18 8.54
C GLU A 194 14.76 -9.39 10.08
N VAL A 195 14.52 -8.36 10.88
CA VAL A 195 14.72 -8.37 12.34
C VAL A 195 13.42 -8.76 13.07
N CYS A 196 13.41 -9.90 13.76
CA CYS A 196 12.31 -10.27 14.65
C CYS A 196 12.37 -9.42 15.92
N ILE A 197 11.37 -8.56 16.13
CA ILE A 197 11.28 -7.65 17.29
C ILE A 197 10.33 -8.19 18.37
N VAL A 198 9.31 -8.96 17.97
CA VAL A 198 8.37 -9.65 18.86
C VAL A 198 8.27 -11.10 18.45
N ASP A 199 8.47 -12.01 19.40
CA ASP A 199 8.13 -13.43 19.29
C ASP A 199 7.19 -13.80 20.43
N LYS A 200 6.13 -14.55 20.12
CA LYS A 200 5.11 -15.01 21.07
C LYS A 200 4.51 -13.89 21.94
N GLY A 201 4.18 -12.76 21.31
CA GLY A 201 3.57 -11.61 21.99
C GLY A 201 4.48 -10.86 22.98
N ALA A 202 5.77 -11.18 23.03
CA ALA A 202 6.76 -10.49 23.86
C ALA A 202 7.99 -10.08 23.03
N ARG A 203 8.82 -9.18 23.56
CA ARG A 203 10.09 -8.81 22.90
C ARG A 203 10.92 -10.06 22.64
N ALA A 204 11.32 -10.28 21.38
CA ALA A 204 12.08 -11.47 21.00
C ALA A 204 13.40 -11.56 21.80
N THR A 205 13.79 -12.75 22.24
CA THR A 205 14.99 -12.91 23.09
C THR A 205 16.30 -12.65 22.35
N SER A 206 16.29 -12.74 21.02
CA SER A 206 17.42 -12.46 20.12
C SER A 206 17.51 -10.99 19.68
N TYR A 207 16.51 -10.17 20.00
CA TYR A 207 16.41 -8.77 19.56
C TYR A 207 17.26 -7.84 20.45
N THR A 208 18.00 -6.94 19.80
CA THR A 208 18.64 -5.79 20.45
C THR A 208 18.15 -4.48 19.82
N GLU A 209 18.14 -3.39 20.60
CA GLU A 209 17.63 -2.10 20.13
C GLU A 209 18.45 -1.56 18.94
N GLU A 210 19.75 -1.90 18.86
CA GLU A 210 20.63 -1.54 17.74
C GLU A 210 20.17 -2.16 16.42
N GLN A 211 19.69 -3.41 16.43
CA GLN A 211 19.15 -4.08 15.24
C GLN A 211 17.86 -3.39 14.76
N GLY A 212 16.99 -3.03 15.70
CA GLY A 212 15.77 -2.28 15.40
C GLY A 212 16.09 -0.88 14.85
N GLN A 213 17.06 -0.19 15.45
CA GLN A 213 17.52 1.13 15.03
C GLN A 213 18.12 1.10 13.61
N GLU A 214 18.90 0.07 13.26
CA GLU A 214 19.45 -0.08 11.91
C GLU A 214 18.37 -0.18 10.85
N VAL A 215 17.29 -0.93 11.12
CA VAL A 215 16.12 -1.00 10.23
C VAL A 215 15.36 0.33 10.21
N MET A 216 15.05 0.90 11.37
CA MET A 216 14.27 2.14 11.46
C MET A 216 14.98 3.36 10.85
N ASN A 217 16.32 3.35 10.76
CA ASN A 217 17.09 4.38 10.06
C ASN A 217 16.86 4.38 8.53
N ARG A 218 16.41 3.26 7.94
CA ARG A 218 16.12 3.15 6.50
C ARG A 218 14.95 4.06 6.10
N GLU A 219 14.90 4.47 4.83
CA GLU A 219 13.75 5.18 4.27
C GLU A 219 12.57 4.25 3.97
N ASN A 220 12.84 3.00 3.57
CA ASN A 220 11.82 2.01 3.23
C ASN A 220 11.87 0.92 4.30
N ILE A 221 10.75 0.60 4.94
CA ILE A 221 10.65 -0.32 6.08
C ILE A 221 9.44 -1.25 5.89
N CYS A 222 9.58 -2.54 6.13
CA CYS A 222 8.50 -3.51 6.18
C CYS A 222 8.20 -3.91 7.64
N ILE A 223 7.02 -3.57 8.15
CA ILE A 223 6.47 -4.10 9.40
C ILE A 223 5.67 -5.37 9.05
N ARG A 224 6.25 -6.54 9.27
CA ARG A 224 5.59 -7.83 9.02
C ARG A 224 5.04 -8.42 10.32
N VAL A 225 3.72 -8.54 10.41
CA VAL A 225 2.99 -9.16 11.54
C VAL A 225 2.52 -10.55 11.13
N ILE A 226 2.83 -11.56 11.93
CA ILE A 226 2.40 -12.95 11.71
C ILE A 226 1.41 -13.30 12.81
N LEU A 227 0.16 -13.59 12.44
CA LEU A 227 -0.93 -13.86 13.38
C LEU A 227 -1.08 -15.35 13.73
N ASN A 228 -0.55 -16.27 12.90
CA ASN A 228 -0.61 -17.73 13.08
C ASN A 228 -2.04 -18.34 13.21
N ARG A 229 -3.07 -17.67 12.65
CA ARG A 229 -4.50 -18.06 12.72
C ARG A 229 -5.05 -18.76 11.47
N GLY A 230 -4.41 -18.60 10.32
CA GLY A 230 -4.91 -19.14 9.06
C GLY A 230 -3.92 -19.02 7.91
N GLY A 231 -4.43 -19.07 6.68
CA GLY A 231 -3.64 -19.02 5.44
C GLY A 231 -3.71 -17.69 4.69
N PHE A 232 -4.41 -16.68 5.21
CA PHE A 232 -4.62 -15.41 4.50
C PHE A 232 -3.49 -14.41 4.81
N ALA A 233 -3.23 -13.52 3.85
CA ALA A 233 -2.34 -12.39 4.02
C ALA A 233 -2.86 -11.20 3.20
N ASP A 234 -2.59 -9.98 3.67
CA ASP A 234 -2.80 -8.73 2.93
C ASP A 234 -1.83 -7.67 3.47
N GLN A 235 -1.73 -6.53 2.79
CA GLN A 235 -0.73 -5.50 3.08
C GLN A 235 -1.22 -4.09 2.75
N VAL A 236 -0.82 -3.13 3.58
CA VAL A 236 -1.13 -1.70 3.42
C VAL A 236 0.16 -0.91 3.42
N TRP A 237 0.29 0.09 2.56
CA TRP A 237 1.43 1.00 2.55
C TRP A 237 1.07 2.37 3.15
N THR A 238 1.97 2.88 3.98
CA THR A 238 1.80 4.16 4.67
C THR A 238 3.13 4.88 4.85
N THR A 239 3.08 6.01 5.53
CA THR A 239 4.22 6.85 5.86
C THR A 239 4.25 7.14 7.36
N ASP A 240 5.29 7.82 7.82
CA ASP A 240 5.44 8.32 9.18
C ASP A 240 4.51 9.52 9.47
N LEU A 241 4.73 10.22 10.59
CA LEU A 241 4.02 11.46 10.94
C LEU A 241 5.03 12.47 11.49
N SER A 242 5.37 13.45 10.66
CA SER A 242 6.39 14.47 10.93
C SER A 242 5.78 15.79 11.41
N HIS A 243 6.66 16.73 11.76
CA HIS A 243 6.25 18.12 12.01
C HIS A 243 5.73 18.82 10.74
N ASP A 244 6.31 18.51 9.56
CA ASP A 244 5.95 19.17 8.31
C ASP A 244 4.52 18.86 7.89
N TYR A 245 4.01 17.65 8.14
CA TYR A 245 2.59 17.31 7.94
C TYR A 245 1.67 18.29 8.70
N VAL A 246 2.01 18.60 9.96
CA VAL A 246 1.24 19.52 10.82
C VAL A 246 1.36 20.95 10.30
N THR A 247 2.56 21.41 9.94
CA THR A 247 2.80 22.76 9.39
C THR A 247 2.01 22.97 8.10
N ILE A 248 2.13 22.05 7.13
CA ILE A 248 1.44 22.10 5.83
C ILE A 248 -0.08 22.23 6.04
N ASN A 249 -0.66 21.39 6.90
CA ASN A 249 -2.11 21.35 7.10
C ASN A 249 -2.67 22.45 8.02
N ALA A 250 -1.86 22.99 8.94
CA ALA A 250 -2.24 24.14 9.75
C ALA A 250 -2.21 25.45 8.97
N GLU A 251 -1.25 25.61 8.04
CA GLU A 251 -1.01 26.86 7.30
C GLU A 251 -1.68 26.89 5.91
N TYR A 252 -2.31 25.80 5.46
CA TYR A 252 -2.90 25.67 4.11
C TYR A 252 -3.98 26.73 3.76
N ARG A 253 -4.53 27.44 4.75
CA ARG A 253 -5.58 28.45 4.57
C ARG A 253 -5.22 29.84 5.11
N SER A 254 -3.96 30.09 5.46
CA SER A 254 -3.45 31.39 5.91
C SER A 254 -2.87 32.24 4.76
#